data_AF-A0A7C3UGF5-F1
#
_entry.id   AF-A0A7C3UGF5-F1
#
_cell.length_a   1.000
_cell.length_b   1.000
_cell.length_c   1.000
_cell.angle_alpha   90.00
_cell.angle_beta   90.00
_cell.angle_gamma   90.00
#
_symmetry.space_group_name_H-M   'P 1'
#
loop_
_entity.id
_entity.type
_entity.pdbx_description
1 polymer ?
#
loop_
_entity_poly.entity_id
_entity_poly.type
_entity_poly.pdbx_seq_one_letter_code
_entity_poly.pdbx_strand_id
1 'polypeptide(L)'
;MQIAQIVPKVGTQDEGIFDYAIPPQLLPGIKPGLLVEIPFHGRKLEGIIIGLKSKSRISNLKSIIRIIDPMPVVEKTQIKLAQWMADYYLESLGKTLFEFIVPPAKRTIKKIKDSIIHAPAVKIEKSKSSKKYLIVSDFSIRLNFYLAAIKRTINRNQTVIILIPDLELLPIFIKYLKESIVVLHAGLTKTERWLRWHRIRENKAKIIIGSQSALFAPAKNLGLIIIDQEENETYKNDRSPRFHAVKVAEQLSKLTAANLVLGSVTPRVETYFSGLKGTVKIIQKVS
;
A
#
# COMPACT_ATOMS: atom_id res chain seq x y z
N MET A 1 -15.57 18.14 23.11
CA MET A 1 -14.12 17.87 23.07
C MET A 1 -13.85 16.91 21.93
N GLN A 2 -12.98 17.25 20.97
CA GLN A 2 -12.60 16.31 19.91
C GLN A 2 -11.47 15.41 20.39
N ILE A 3 -11.55 14.13 20.04
CA ILE A 3 -10.67 13.08 20.54
C ILE A 3 -10.07 12.33 19.36
N ALA A 4 -8.77 12.09 19.40
CA ALA A 4 -8.06 11.28 18.41
C ALA A 4 -7.86 9.86 18.94
N GLN A 5 -8.11 8.87 18.09
CA GLN A 5 -7.71 7.50 18.33
C GLN A 5 -6.34 7.27 17.70
N ILE A 6 -5.37 6.86 18.51
CA ILE A 6 -3.97 6.80 18.11
C ILE A 6 -3.41 5.41 18.36
N VAL A 7 -2.70 4.88 17.37
CA VAL A 7 -1.86 3.68 17.50
C VAL A 7 -0.42 4.15 17.77
N PRO A 8 0.13 3.91 18.97
CA PRO A 8 1.49 4.32 19.32
C PRO A 8 2.54 3.43 18.64
N LYS A 9 3.71 4.00 18.33
CA LYS A 9 4.87 3.27 17.84
C LYS A 9 5.61 2.60 18.99
N VAL A 10 5.01 1.54 19.49
CA VAL A 10 5.61 0.67 20.50
C VAL A 10 6.44 -0.41 19.82
N GLY A 11 7.54 -0.81 20.45
CA GLY A 11 8.50 -1.74 19.84
C GLY A 11 7.92 -3.16 19.68
N THR A 12 7.91 -3.93 20.77
CA THR A 12 7.68 -5.38 20.70
C THR A 12 6.26 -5.80 21.10
N GLN A 13 5.55 -5.02 21.90
CA GLN A 13 4.22 -5.33 22.42
C GLN A 13 3.13 -4.55 21.68
N ASP A 14 1.99 -5.19 21.41
CA ASP A 14 0.80 -4.49 20.94
C ASP A 14 0.11 -3.84 22.13
N GLU A 15 0.14 -2.51 22.22
CA GLU A 15 -0.55 -1.79 23.29
C GLU A 15 -1.97 -1.34 22.85
N GLY A 16 -2.32 -1.57 21.58
CA GLY A 16 -3.65 -1.29 21.05
C GLY A 16 -3.88 0.19 20.69
N ILE A 17 -5.13 0.61 20.77
CA ILE A 17 -5.59 1.94 20.35
C ILE A 17 -5.90 2.78 21.58
N PHE A 18 -5.34 3.98 21.64
CA PHE A 18 -5.52 4.90 22.77
C PHE A 18 -6.26 6.17 22.35
N ASP A 19 -7.11 6.68 23.24
CA ASP A 19 -7.79 7.95 23.06
C ASP A 19 -6.91 9.10 23.60
N TYR A 20 -6.77 10.16 22.82
CA TYR A 20 -6.04 11.38 23.19
C TYR A 20 -6.90 12.62 22.96
N ALA A 21 -6.76 13.60 23.85
CA ALA A 21 -7.32 14.92 23.67
C ALA A 21 -6.62 15.65 22.49
N ILE A 22 -7.39 16.33 21.66
CA ILE A 22 -6.85 17.20 20.60
C ILE A 22 -6.81 18.64 21.13
N PRO A 23 -5.60 19.24 21.31
CA PRO A 23 -5.48 20.64 21.70
C PRO A 23 -6.16 21.57 20.68
N PRO A 24 -6.79 22.69 21.11
CA PRO A 24 -7.48 23.62 20.21
C PRO A 24 -6.63 24.09 19.03
N GLN A 25 -5.33 24.36 19.27
CA GLN A 25 -4.38 24.80 18.25
C GLN A 25 -4.09 23.75 17.16
N LEU A 26 -4.33 22.46 17.42
CA LEU A 26 -4.12 21.39 16.45
C LEU A 26 -5.39 21.03 15.67
N LEU A 27 -6.58 21.44 16.14
CA LEU A 27 -7.86 21.07 15.53
C LEU A 27 -7.92 21.30 14.00
N PRO A 28 -7.46 22.42 13.43
CA PRO A 28 -7.59 22.66 11.99
C PRO A 28 -6.78 21.67 11.13
N GLY A 29 -5.68 21.14 11.67
CA GLY A 29 -4.75 20.27 10.94
C GLY A 29 -5.01 18.78 11.13
N ILE A 30 -5.77 18.38 12.14
CA ILE A 30 -5.88 16.97 12.55
C ILE A 30 -6.80 16.18 11.63
N LYS A 31 -6.30 15.03 11.18
CA LYS A 31 -7.05 14.03 10.40
C LYS A 31 -6.46 12.64 10.60
N PRO A 32 -7.25 11.57 10.34
CA PRO A 32 -6.70 10.21 10.27
C PRO A 32 -5.55 10.11 9.26
N GLY A 33 -4.56 9.29 9.61
CA GLY A 33 -3.36 9.04 8.84
C GLY A 33 -2.16 9.91 9.19
N LEU A 34 -2.33 10.97 10.00
CA LEU A 34 -1.22 11.81 10.43
C LEU A 34 -0.31 11.11 11.43
N LEU A 35 0.98 11.42 11.34
CA LEU A 35 1.99 11.06 12.33
C LEU A 35 2.08 12.19 13.37
N VAL A 36 1.94 11.84 14.64
CA VAL A 36 1.93 12.77 15.77
C VAL A 36 2.88 12.33 16.87
N GLU A 37 3.30 13.27 17.71
CA GLU A 37 4.04 13.00 18.94
C GLU A 37 3.07 12.98 20.12
N ILE A 38 3.13 11.92 20.94
CA ILE A 38 2.23 11.70 22.08
C ILE A 38 3.01 11.34 23.35
N PRO A 39 2.49 11.71 24.53
CA PRO A 39 3.01 11.21 25.80
C PRO A 39 2.53 9.77 26.03
N PHE A 40 3.43 8.87 26.35
CA PHE A 40 3.16 7.45 26.52
C PHE A 40 4.08 6.85 27.58
N HIS A 41 3.51 6.31 28.66
CA HIS A 41 4.27 5.68 29.76
C HIS A 41 5.54 6.45 30.20
N GLY A 42 5.40 7.76 30.49
CA GLY A 42 6.51 8.60 30.98
C GLY A 42 7.50 9.10 29.91
N ARG A 43 7.36 8.68 28.64
CA ARG A 43 8.19 9.12 27.50
C ARG A 43 7.34 9.73 26.39
N LYS A 44 8.02 10.30 25.37
CA LYS A 44 7.38 10.77 24.13
C LYS A 44 7.61 9.74 23.02
N LEU A 45 6.56 9.42 22.28
CA LEU A 45 6.62 8.50 21.14
C LEU A 45 5.89 9.04 19.93
N GLU A 46 6.23 8.50 18.76
CA GLU A 46 5.45 8.67 17.54
C GLU A 46 4.15 7.84 17.64
N GLY A 47 3.07 8.34 17.06
CA GLY A 47 1.81 7.62 16.95
C GLY A 47 1.07 8.02 15.68
N ILE A 48 0.18 7.15 15.19
CA ILE A 48 -0.61 7.40 13.99
C ILE A 48 -2.07 7.57 14.38
N ILE A 49 -2.68 8.66 13.95
CA ILE A 49 -4.12 8.87 14.14
C ILE A 49 -4.86 7.91 13.21
N ILE A 50 -5.69 7.03 13.76
CA ILE A 50 -6.51 6.08 12.96
C ILE A 50 -7.99 6.46 12.91
N GLY A 51 -8.45 7.33 13.82
CA GLY A 51 -9.85 7.73 13.92
C GLY A 51 -10.05 8.98 14.76
N LEU A 52 -11.23 9.59 14.64
CA LEU A 52 -11.66 10.74 15.44
C LEU A 52 -12.99 10.42 16.11
N LYS A 53 -13.17 10.86 17.35
CA LYS A 53 -14.37 10.64 18.17
C LYS A 53 -14.81 11.94 18.86
N SER A 54 -16.09 11.99 19.21
CA SER A 54 -16.69 13.09 19.98
C SER A 54 -16.74 12.83 21.49
N LYS A 55 -16.58 11.58 21.93
CA LYS A 55 -16.62 11.15 23.34
C LYS A 55 -15.62 10.01 23.60
N SER A 56 -15.06 9.97 24.80
CA SER A 56 -14.25 8.86 25.33
C SER A 56 -14.87 8.35 26.62
N ARG A 57 -14.55 7.10 26.97
CA ARG A 57 -14.93 6.49 28.25
C ARG A 57 -14.06 6.98 29.42
N ILE A 58 -12.96 7.66 29.11
CA ILE A 58 -11.99 8.17 30.10
C ILE A 58 -12.11 9.70 30.16
N SER A 59 -12.15 10.24 31.38
CA SER A 59 -12.29 11.68 31.64
C SER A 59 -10.96 12.44 31.49
N ASN A 60 -9.86 11.89 32.04
CA ASN A 60 -8.56 12.55 32.10
C ASN A 60 -7.64 12.09 30.96
N LEU A 61 -7.93 12.56 29.74
CA LEU A 61 -7.12 12.24 28.56
C LEU A 61 -5.84 13.07 28.52
N LYS A 62 -4.71 12.42 28.24
CA LYS A 62 -3.50 13.12 27.83
C LYS A 62 -3.71 13.77 26.46
N SER A 63 -2.99 14.86 26.21
CA SER A 63 -3.09 15.61 24.95
C SER A 63 -2.00 15.22 23.95
N ILE A 64 -2.31 15.33 22.66
CA ILE A 64 -1.31 15.27 21.58
C ILE A 64 -0.30 16.41 21.77
N ILE A 65 1.00 16.12 21.61
CA ILE A 65 2.07 17.12 21.79
C ILE A 65 2.20 17.98 20.53
N ARG A 66 2.35 17.35 19.37
CA ARG A 66 2.49 18.03 18.07
C ARG A 66 2.20 17.10 16.90
N ILE A 67 1.95 17.69 15.74
CA ILE A 67 1.94 16.98 14.45
C ILE A 67 3.39 16.88 13.95
N ILE A 68 3.84 15.67 13.60
CA ILE A 68 5.20 15.40 13.10
C ILE A 68 5.26 15.60 11.58
N ASP A 69 4.27 15.06 10.86
CA ASP A 69 4.11 15.26 9.41
C ASP A 69 2.70 15.81 9.15
N PRO A 70 2.56 17.01 8.54
CA PRO A 70 1.25 17.59 8.23
C PRO A 70 0.53 16.85 7.08
N MET A 71 1.23 15.99 6.34
CA MET A 71 0.64 15.07 5.36
C MET A 71 0.39 13.70 6.00
N PRO A 72 -0.75 13.03 5.68
CA PRO A 72 -0.97 11.66 6.12
C PRO A 72 0.18 10.75 5.67
N VAL A 73 0.78 10.03 6.62
CA VAL A 73 1.80 9.02 6.35
C VAL A 73 1.17 7.71 5.88
N VAL A 74 -0.10 7.49 6.23
CA VAL A 74 -0.95 6.41 5.74
C VAL A 74 -2.31 6.95 5.34
N GLU A 75 -2.87 6.41 4.27
CA GLU A 75 -4.21 6.72 3.77
C GLU A 75 -5.28 5.87 4.47
N LYS A 76 -6.55 6.29 4.38
CA LYS A 76 -7.68 5.54 4.96
C LYS A 76 -7.74 4.07 4.51
N THR A 77 -7.40 3.81 3.25
CA THR A 77 -7.32 2.44 2.70
C THR A 77 -6.21 1.63 3.35
N GLN A 78 -5.04 2.23 3.60
CA GLN A 78 -3.92 1.57 4.27
C GLN A 78 -4.25 1.25 5.72
N ILE A 79 -4.94 2.16 6.44
CA ILE A 79 -5.43 1.88 7.81
C ILE A 79 -6.38 0.67 7.81
N LYS A 80 -7.35 0.62 6.88
CA LYS A 80 -8.28 -0.52 6.75
C LYS A 80 -7.56 -1.82 6.38
N LEU A 81 -6.57 -1.76 5.49
CA LEU A 81 -5.77 -2.92 5.12
C LEU A 81 -4.94 -3.42 6.30
N ALA A 82 -4.32 -2.51 7.06
CA ALA A 82 -3.55 -2.85 8.26
C ALA A 82 -4.43 -3.50 9.33
N GLN A 83 -5.64 -2.97 9.57
CA GLN A 83 -6.60 -3.60 10.48
C GLN A 83 -6.96 -5.01 10.04
N TRP A 84 -7.32 -5.18 8.76
CA TRP A 84 -7.63 -6.52 8.25
C TRP A 84 -6.43 -7.47 8.35
N MET A 85 -5.21 -7.00 8.09
CA MET A 85 -4.01 -7.81 8.22
C MET A 85 -3.75 -8.20 9.67
N ALA A 86 -3.88 -7.26 10.61
CA ALA A 86 -3.76 -7.53 12.04
C ALA A 86 -4.76 -8.61 12.49
N ASP A 87 -6.01 -8.49 12.08
CA ASP A 87 -7.06 -9.44 12.45
C ASP A 87 -6.87 -10.81 11.76
N TYR A 88 -6.54 -10.82 10.47
CA TYR A 88 -6.44 -12.05 9.67
C TYR A 88 -5.17 -12.86 9.99
N TYR A 89 -4.05 -12.18 10.21
CA TYR A 89 -2.76 -12.82 10.52
C TYR A 89 -2.43 -12.88 12.01
N LEU A 90 -3.37 -12.43 12.87
CA LEU A 90 -3.22 -12.41 14.33
C LEU A 90 -1.94 -11.68 14.77
N GLU A 91 -1.76 -10.46 14.24
CA GLU A 91 -0.58 -9.64 14.45
C GLU A 91 -0.95 -8.26 15.02
N SER A 92 0.01 -7.58 15.65
CA SER A 92 -0.21 -6.23 16.16
C SER A 92 -0.62 -5.26 15.06
N LEU A 93 -1.68 -4.49 15.31
CA LEU A 93 -2.07 -3.36 14.45
C LEU A 93 -0.93 -2.34 14.37
N GLY A 94 -0.26 -2.05 15.49
CA GLY A 94 0.90 -1.18 15.54
C GLY A 94 2.01 -1.65 14.59
N LYS A 95 2.50 -2.88 14.75
CA LYS A 95 3.56 -3.42 13.89
C LYS A 95 3.18 -3.39 12.41
N THR A 96 1.95 -3.79 12.11
CA THR A 96 1.43 -3.82 10.74
C THR A 96 1.36 -2.43 10.13
N LEU A 97 0.83 -1.45 10.87
CA LEU A 97 0.63 -0.10 10.38
C LEU A 97 1.96 0.65 10.20
N PHE A 98 2.94 0.42 11.09
CA PHE A 98 4.27 1.03 10.97
C PHE A 98 5.14 0.40 9.87
N GLU A 99 4.88 -0.85 9.47
CA GLU A 99 5.49 -1.44 8.27
C GLU A 99 5.06 -0.71 6.99
N PHE A 100 3.87 -0.09 7.00
CA PHE A 100 3.36 0.67 5.86
C PHE A 100 3.91 2.09 5.80
N ILE A 101 4.81 2.47 6.70
CA ILE A 101 5.38 3.81 6.73
C ILE A 101 6.84 3.75 6.33
N VAL A 102 7.22 4.68 5.46
CA VAL A 102 8.62 4.99 5.24
C VAL A 102 8.95 6.25 6.04
N PRO A 103 9.69 6.14 7.16
CA PRO A 103 9.96 7.28 8.02
C PRO A 103 10.81 8.35 7.30
N PRO A 104 10.66 9.63 7.68
CA PRO A 104 11.40 10.73 7.05
C PRO A 104 12.91 10.52 7.08
N ALA A 105 13.53 10.76 5.93
CA ALA A 105 14.99 10.75 5.81
C ALA A 105 15.55 11.96 6.57
N LYS A 106 16.41 11.72 7.55
CA LYS A 106 17.05 12.78 8.37
C LYS A 106 18.18 13.54 7.62
N ARG A 107 18.32 13.41 6.30
CA ARG A 107 19.49 13.90 5.54
C ARG A 107 19.09 14.62 4.24
N THR A 108 19.89 15.63 3.90
CA THR A 108 19.83 16.42 2.66
C THR A 108 19.86 15.50 1.43
N ILE A 109 18.88 15.67 0.54
CA ILE A 109 18.63 14.79 -0.60
C ILE A 109 19.48 15.26 -1.79
N LYS A 110 20.41 14.43 -2.28
CA LYS A 110 21.01 14.60 -3.61
C LYS A 110 19.94 14.27 -4.67
N LYS A 111 19.82 15.09 -5.71
CA LYS A 111 18.91 14.84 -6.86
C LYS A 111 19.14 13.42 -7.41
N ILE A 112 18.16 12.54 -7.24
CA ILE A 112 18.14 11.23 -7.88
C ILE A 112 17.66 11.44 -9.32
N LYS A 113 18.39 10.89 -10.31
CA LYS A 113 17.98 10.86 -11.72
C LYS A 113 16.79 9.89 -11.84
N ASP A 114 15.59 10.41 -11.71
CA ASP A 114 14.37 9.70 -12.08
C ASP A 114 14.03 10.02 -13.54
N SER A 115 13.61 9.01 -14.32
CA SER A 115 12.95 9.23 -15.61
C SER A 115 11.57 9.86 -15.34
N ILE A 116 11.42 11.13 -15.72
CA ILE A 116 10.23 11.95 -15.45
C ILE A 116 9.43 12.08 -16.75
N ILE A 117 8.18 11.61 -16.74
CA ILE A 117 7.16 12.03 -17.71
C ILE A 117 5.89 12.38 -16.92
N HIS A 118 5.41 13.62 -17.07
CA HIS A 118 4.20 14.13 -16.42
C HIS A 118 2.98 13.73 -17.24
N ALA A 119 1.95 13.20 -16.58
CA ALA A 119 0.65 12.94 -17.20
C ALA A 119 -0.43 13.84 -16.56
N PRO A 120 -1.33 14.44 -17.36
CA PRO A 120 -2.35 15.38 -16.87
C PRO A 120 -3.42 14.67 -16.03
N ALA A 121 -4.09 15.45 -15.18
CA ALA A 121 -5.19 14.97 -14.34
C ALA A 121 -6.53 15.01 -15.11
N VAL A 122 -7.23 13.88 -15.18
CA VAL A 122 -8.59 13.76 -15.75
C VAL A 122 -9.55 13.22 -14.68
N LYS A 123 -10.81 13.70 -14.67
CA LYS A 123 -11.87 13.25 -13.76
C LYS A 123 -12.23 11.78 -14.01
N ILE A 124 -12.55 11.07 -12.93
CA ILE A 124 -12.60 9.60 -12.87
C ILE A 124 -14.03 9.13 -12.60
N GLU A 125 -14.51 8.19 -13.42
CA GLU A 125 -15.62 7.30 -13.04
C GLU A 125 -15.04 5.97 -12.54
N LYS A 126 -15.32 5.61 -11.28
CA LYS A 126 -14.89 4.32 -10.72
C LYS A 126 -15.86 3.22 -11.12
N SER A 127 -15.33 2.08 -11.56
CA SER A 127 -16.08 0.82 -11.59
C SER A 127 -16.60 0.50 -10.18
N LYS A 128 -17.87 0.11 -10.06
CA LYS A 128 -18.50 -0.25 -8.77
C LYS A 128 -17.98 -1.56 -8.16
N SER A 129 -17.25 -2.40 -8.92
CA SER A 129 -16.77 -3.70 -8.46
C SER A 129 -15.39 -4.04 -9.03
N SER A 130 -14.54 -4.69 -8.22
CA SER A 130 -13.26 -5.24 -8.66
C SER A 130 -13.46 -6.62 -9.32
N LYS A 131 -12.72 -6.86 -10.40
CA LYS A 131 -12.64 -8.18 -11.05
C LYS A 131 -11.29 -8.81 -10.78
N LYS A 132 -11.28 -10.14 -10.63
CA LYS A 132 -10.07 -10.92 -10.46
C LYS A 132 -9.86 -11.85 -11.66
N TYR A 133 -8.63 -11.88 -12.15
CA TYR A 133 -8.21 -12.70 -13.28
C TYR A 133 -7.01 -13.55 -12.90
N LEU A 134 -6.98 -14.79 -13.39
CA LEU A 134 -5.80 -15.65 -13.39
C LEU A 134 -5.40 -15.87 -14.85
N ILE A 135 -4.18 -15.50 -15.23
CA ILE A 135 -3.62 -15.74 -16.56
C ILE A 135 -2.63 -16.89 -16.46
N VAL A 136 -2.98 -18.02 -17.07
CA VAL A 136 -2.14 -19.22 -17.14
C VAL A 136 -1.54 -19.31 -18.54
N SER A 137 -0.30 -18.85 -18.68
CA SER A 137 0.47 -18.87 -19.94
C SER A 137 1.95 -18.58 -19.67
N ASP A 138 2.81 -18.67 -20.70
CA ASP A 138 4.18 -18.16 -20.63
C ASP A 138 4.24 -16.63 -20.44
N PHE A 139 5.40 -16.12 -20.02
CA PHE A 139 5.58 -14.71 -19.69
C PHE A 139 5.32 -13.77 -20.88
N SER A 140 5.66 -14.14 -22.11
CA SER A 140 5.50 -13.27 -23.28
C SER A 140 4.01 -13.01 -23.55
N ILE A 141 3.18 -14.05 -23.46
CA ILE A 141 1.73 -13.91 -23.56
C ILE A 141 1.18 -13.08 -22.38
N ARG A 142 1.59 -13.39 -21.13
CA ARG A 142 1.13 -12.65 -19.94
C ARG A 142 1.47 -11.16 -20.03
N LEU A 143 2.67 -10.82 -20.49
CA LEU A 143 3.15 -9.45 -20.65
C LEU A 143 2.23 -8.65 -21.58
N ASN A 144 1.79 -9.23 -22.71
CA ASN A 144 0.86 -8.57 -23.61
C ASN A 144 -0.49 -8.24 -22.92
N PHE A 145 -1.00 -9.16 -22.11
CA PHE A 145 -2.20 -8.89 -21.30
C PHE A 145 -1.97 -7.82 -20.25
N TYR A 146 -0.83 -7.85 -19.56
CA TYR A 146 -0.45 -6.82 -18.57
C TYR A 146 -0.40 -5.45 -19.22
N LEU A 147 0.32 -5.28 -20.33
CA LEU A 147 0.46 -4.00 -21.03
C LEU A 147 -0.90 -3.46 -21.50
N ALA A 148 -1.77 -4.33 -22.02
CA ALA A 148 -3.13 -3.94 -22.41
C ALA A 148 -3.98 -3.48 -21.19
N ALA A 149 -3.90 -4.20 -20.07
CA ALA A 149 -4.61 -3.84 -18.84
C ALA A 149 -4.08 -2.55 -18.21
N ILE A 150 -2.74 -2.38 -18.18
CA ILE A 150 -2.06 -1.19 -17.70
C ILE A 150 -2.50 0.03 -18.52
N LYS A 151 -2.41 -0.04 -19.85
CA LYS A 151 -2.82 1.05 -20.75
C LYS A 151 -4.27 1.48 -20.51
N ARG A 152 -5.20 0.53 -20.39
CA ARG A 152 -6.61 0.82 -20.10
C ARG A 152 -6.81 1.49 -18.73
N THR A 153 -6.02 1.10 -17.73
CA THR A 153 -6.12 1.64 -16.37
C THR A 153 -5.56 3.06 -16.31
N ILE A 154 -4.41 3.30 -16.95
CA ILE A 154 -3.79 4.63 -17.01
C ILE A 154 -4.64 5.61 -17.82
N ASN A 155 -5.27 5.16 -18.91
CA ASN A 155 -6.22 5.98 -19.68
C ASN A 155 -7.44 6.44 -18.84
N ARG A 156 -7.76 5.75 -17.75
CA ARG A 156 -8.78 6.16 -16.77
C ARG A 156 -8.21 7.00 -15.62
N ASN A 157 -6.98 7.48 -15.77
CA ASN A 157 -6.22 8.22 -14.76
C ASN A 157 -6.09 7.45 -13.42
N GLN A 158 -6.08 6.12 -13.47
CA GLN A 158 -5.90 5.25 -12.32
C GLN A 158 -4.45 4.78 -12.20
N THR A 159 -4.01 4.57 -10.96
CA THR A 159 -2.67 4.09 -10.66
C THR A 159 -2.62 2.56 -10.74
N VAL A 160 -1.47 2.03 -11.13
CA VAL A 160 -1.20 0.59 -11.22
C VAL A 160 -0.11 0.18 -10.23
N ILE A 161 -0.31 -0.94 -9.54
CA ILE A 161 0.75 -1.64 -8.79
C ILE A 161 1.09 -2.92 -9.53
N ILE A 162 2.39 -3.19 -9.72
CA ILE A 162 2.91 -4.41 -10.34
C ILE A 162 3.89 -5.05 -9.35
N LEU A 163 3.60 -6.28 -8.97
CA LEU A 163 4.50 -7.12 -8.20
C LEU A 163 5.24 -8.06 -9.15
N ILE A 164 6.56 -8.07 -9.03
CA ILE A 164 7.46 -9.00 -9.72
C ILE A 164 8.34 -9.70 -8.67
N PRO A 165 8.61 -11.00 -8.81
CA PRO A 165 9.46 -11.71 -7.85
C PRO A 165 10.93 -11.33 -8.01
N ASP A 166 11.35 -11.04 -9.25
CA ASP A 166 12.72 -10.73 -9.63
C ASP A 166 12.80 -9.35 -10.30
N LEU A 167 13.81 -8.57 -9.92
CA LEU A 167 14.15 -7.29 -10.52
C LEU A 167 14.72 -7.45 -11.94
N GLU A 168 15.16 -8.63 -12.35
CA GLU A 168 15.59 -8.90 -13.73
C GLU A 168 14.49 -8.66 -14.78
N LEU A 169 13.21 -8.73 -14.38
CA LEU A 169 12.08 -8.43 -15.26
C LEU A 169 11.83 -6.92 -15.41
N LEU A 170 12.37 -6.09 -14.52
CA LEU A 170 12.12 -4.66 -14.49
C LEU A 170 12.48 -3.94 -15.81
N PRO A 171 13.63 -4.20 -16.46
CA PRO A 171 13.97 -3.58 -17.75
C PRO A 171 12.92 -3.86 -18.84
N ILE A 172 12.29 -5.04 -18.82
CA ILE A 172 11.24 -5.40 -19.79
C ILE A 172 10.02 -4.48 -19.60
N PHE A 173 9.57 -4.29 -18.36
CA PHE A 173 8.46 -3.38 -18.07
C PHE A 173 8.81 -1.93 -18.44
N ILE A 174 10.00 -1.46 -18.07
CA ILE A 174 10.44 -0.08 -18.38
C ILE A 174 10.52 0.16 -19.89
N LYS A 175 10.95 -0.84 -20.68
CA LYS A 175 11.01 -0.73 -22.15
C LYS A 175 9.66 -0.39 -22.78
N TYR A 176 8.56 -0.95 -22.27
CA TYR A 176 7.22 -0.77 -22.84
C TYR A 176 6.39 0.34 -22.18
N LEU A 177 6.75 0.74 -20.95
CA LEU A 177 5.99 1.69 -20.16
C LEU A 177 6.68 3.06 -20.15
N LYS A 178 6.05 4.05 -20.79
CA LYS A 178 6.57 5.44 -20.89
C LYS A 178 6.05 6.39 -19.82
N GLU A 179 5.23 5.89 -18.89
CA GLU A 179 4.58 6.69 -17.87
C GLU A 179 5.48 6.93 -16.66
N SER A 180 5.03 7.74 -15.69
CA SER A 180 5.77 7.91 -14.44
C SER A 180 5.80 6.62 -13.61
N ILE A 181 6.92 5.90 -13.70
CA ILE A 181 7.20 4.68 -12.94
C ILE A 181 7.95 5.02 -11.65
N VAL A 182 7.53 4.42 -10.54
CA VAL A 182 8.31 4.38 -9.30
C VAL A 182 8.57 2.93 -8.94
N VAL A 183 9.83 2.60 -8.66
CA VAL A 183 10.25 1.24 -8.31
C VAL A 183 10.46 1.10 -6.80
N LEU A 184 9.87 0.11 -6.16
CA LEU A 184 10.06 -0.19 -4.73
C LEU A 184 10.64 -1.59 -4.55
N HIS A 185 11.88 -1.69 -4.06
CA HIS A 185 12.53 -2.97 -3.80
C HIS A 185 13.31 -2.94 -2.48
N ALA A 186 13.66 -4.13 -1.99
CA ALA A 186 14.34 -4.29 -0.70
C ALA A 186 15.73 -3.65 -0.66
N GLY A 187 16.44 -3.61 -1.79
CA GLY A 187 17.79 -3.03 -1.89
C GLY A 187 17.87 -1.49 -1.83
N LEU A 188 16.75 -0.77 -1.63
CA LEU A 188 16.79 0.69 -1.51
C LEU A 188 17.30 1.15 -0.15
N THR A 189 18.14 2.18 -0.16
CA THR A 189 18.49 2.89 1.07
C THR A 189 17.25 3.55 1.66
N LYS A 190 17.28 3.83 2.98
CA LYS A 190 16.19 4.52 3.68
C LYS A 190 15.80 5.84 3.00
N THR A 191 16.79 6.60 2.53
CA THR A 191 16.57 7.88 1.84
C THR A 191 15.92 7.71 0.47
N GLU A 192 16.39 6.75 -0.34
CA GLU A 192 15.79 6.47 -1.65
C GLU A 192 14.36 5.96 -1.51
N ARG A 193 14.14 5.02 -0.59
CA ARG A 193 12.80 4.52 -0.29
C ARG A 193 11.89 5.65 0.13
N TRP A 194 12.35 6.56 0.99
CA TRP A 194 11.56 7.72 1.42
C TRP A 194 11.23 8.65 0.25
N LEU A 195 12.21 8.99 -0.61
CA LEU A 195 11.98 9.87 -1.75
C LEU A 195 10.94 9.26 -2.71
N ARG A 196 11.08 7.97 -3.04
CA ARG A 196 10.16 7.25 -3.91
C ARG A 196 8.75 7.16 -3.29
N TRP A 197 8.67 6.88 -1.99
CA TRP A 197 7.42 6.88 -1.24
C TRP A 197 6.72 8.24 -1.27
N HIS A 198 7.49 9.31 -1.07
CA HIS A 198 6.99 10.69 -1.13
C HIS A 198 6.39 11.02 -2.49
N ARG A 199 7.07 10.63 -3.59
CA ARG A 199 6.54 10.81 -4.96
C ARG A 199 5.22 10.10 -5.17
N ILE A 200 5.05 8.89 -4.64
CA ILE A 200 3.78 8.14 -4.70
C ILE A 200 2.69 8.89 -3.92
N ARG A 201 3.00 9.34 -2.70
CA ARG A 201 2.09 10.10 -1.82
C ARG A 201 1.61 11.41 -2.47
N GLU A 202 2.47 12.07 -3.22
CA GLU A 202 2.18 13.27 -4.01
C GLU A 202 1.45 12.99 -5.34
N ASN A 203 1.06 11.74 -5.60
CA ASN A 203 0.38 11.32 -6.84
C ASN A 203 1.23 11.53 -8.11
N LYS A 204 2.56 11.52 -7.99
CA LYS A 204 3.52 11.69 -9.11
C LYS A 204 3.96 10.37 -9.75
N ALA A 205 3.31 9.26 -9.39
CA ALA A 205 3.57 7.93 -9.92
C ALA A 205 2.27 7.34 -10.48
N LYS A 206 2.24 7.00 -11.77
CA LYS A 206 1.14 6.26 -12.40
C LYS A 206 1.32 4.75 -12.29
N ILE A 207 2.57 4.30 -12.24
CA ILE A 207 2.92 2.88 -12.15
C ILE A 207 3.89 2.69 -11.00
N ILE A 208 3.59 1.75 -10.11
CA ILE A 208 4.44 1.36 -9.00
C ILE A 208 4.85 -0.08 -9.25
N ILE A 209 6.14 -0.34 -9.40
CA ILE A 209 6.67 -1.70 -9.65
C ILE A 209 7.52 -2.10 -8.45
N GLY A 210 7.37 -3.32 -7.94
CA GLY A 210 8.19 -3.74 -6.82
C GLY A 210 7.98 -5.16 -6.36
N SER A 211 8.57 -5.46 -5.20
CA SER A 211 8.27 -6.68 -4.45
C SER A 211 7.01 -6.50 -3.60
N GLN A 212 6.81 -7.34 -2.58
CA GLN A 212 5.66 -7.29 -1.67
C GLN A 212 5.36 -5.90 -1.10
N SER A 213 6.40 -5.13 -0.75
CA SER A 213 6.25 -3.81 -0.11
C SER A 213 5.52 -2.77 -0.97
N ALA A 214 5.44 -2.98 -2.28
CA ALA A 214 4.69 -2.10 -3.18
C ALA A 214 3.18 -2.08 -2.87
N LEU A 215 2.63 -3.17 -2.29
CA LEU A 215 1.23 -3.22 -1.86
C LEU A 215 0.91 -2.22 -0.75
N PHE A 216 1.92 -1.79 -0.01
CA PHE A 216 1.77 -0.84 1.09
C PHE A 216 1.93 0.60 0.66
N ALA A 217 2.31 0.86 -0.60
CA ALA A 217 2.48 2.21 -1.10
C ALA A 217 1.18 3.03 -1.01
N PRO A 218 1.25 4.36 -0.77
CA PRO A 218 0.07 5.22 -0.63
C PRO A 218 -0.48 5.60 -2.02
N ALA A 219 -0.78 4.59 -2.84
CA ALA A 219 -1.25 4.75 -4.20
C ALA A 219 -2.66 5.34 -4.23
N LYS A 220 -2.78 6.58 -4.70
CA LYS A 220 -4.08 7.22 -4.90
C LYS A 220 -4.74 6.70 -6.17
N ASN A 221 -6.06 6.56 -6.14
CA ASN A 221 -6.86 6.08 -7.26
C ASN A 221 -6.36 4.75 -7.88
N LEU A 222 -5.98 3.79 -7.05
CA LEU A 222 -5.55 2.46 -7.49
C LEU A 222 -6.66 1.79 -8.31
N GLY A 223 -6.35 1.40 -9.54
CA GLY A 223 -7.29 0.74 -10.46
C GLY A 223 -6.90 -0.66 -10.88
N LEU A 224 -5.62 -1.02 -10.73
CA LEU A 224 -5.10 -2.33 -11.12
C LEU A 224 -3.94 -2.75 -10.21
N ILE A 225 -3.97 -4.01 -9.81
CA ILE A 225 -2.87 -4.71 -9.16
C ILE A 225 -2.52 -5.91 -10.06
N ILE A 226 -1.26 -6.05 -10.43
CA ILE A 226 -0.72 -7.21 -11.14
C ILE A 226 0.26 -7.91 -10.21
N ILE A 227 0.19 -9.25 -10.14
CA ILE A 227 1.22 -10.08 -9.52
C ILE A 227 1.64 -11.11 -10.57
N ASP A 228 2.89 -11.04 -11.03
CA ASP A 228 3.46 -12.05 -11.90
C ASP A 228 4.08 -13.19 -11.06
N GLN A 229 4.03 -14.42 -11.58
CA GLN A 229 4.47 -15.63 -10.88
C GLN A 229 3.87 -15.70 -9.46
N GLU A 230 2.54 -15.64 -9.36
CA GLU A 230 1.81 -15.59 -8.08
C GLU A 230 2.11 -16.77 -7.12
N GLU A 231 2.62 -17.87 -7.66
CA GLU A 231 3.14 -19.05 -6.98
C GLU A 231 4.49 -18.86 -6.27
N ASN A 232 5.22 -17.79 -6.58
CA ASN A 232 6.58 -17.59 -6.10
C ASN A 232 6.63 -17.42 -4.57
N GLU A 233 7.49 -18.19 -3.91
CA GLU A 233 7.64 -18.21 -2.45
C GLU A 233 8.08 -16.87 -1.87
N THR A 234 8.76 -16.03 -2.66
CA THR A 234 9.14 -14.67 -2.25
C THR A 234 7.94 -13.76 -2.01
N TYR A 235 6.71 -14.20 -2.27
CA TYR A 235 5.47 -13.53 -1.86
C TYR A 235 4.97 -13.90 -0.46
N LYS A 236 5.64 -14.81 0.24
CA LYS A 236 5.48 -15.07 1.66
C LYS A 236 6.46 -14.22 2.47
N ASN A 237 5.95 -13.48 3.45
CA ASN A 237 6.79 -12.77 4.43
C ASN A 237 6.79 -13.55 5.75
N ASP A 238 7.96 -14.04 6.16
CA ASP A 238 8.12 -14.80 7.41
C ASP A 238 8.51 -13.95 8.62
N ARG A 239 8.86 -12.68 8.38
CA ARG A 239 9.07 -11.67 9.41
C ARG A 239 7.74 -11.07 9.84
N SER A 240 7.67 -10.49 11.04
CA SER A 240 6.49 -9.77 11.50
C SER A 240 6.35 -8.43 10.74
N PRO A 241 5.17 -8.06 10.22
CA PRO A 241 3.94 -8.88 10.17
C PRO A 241 4.08 -10.05 9.19
N ARG A 242 3.72 -11.26 9.61
CA ARG A 242 3.75 -12.43 8.71
C ARG A 242 2.55 -12.40 7.78
N PHE A 243 2.76 -12.37 6.47
CA PHE A 243 1.65 -12.32 5.51
C PHE A 243 2.00 -12.98 4.18
N HIS A 244 0.98 -13.22 3.35
CA HIS A 244 1.16 -13.59 1.95
C HIS A 244 0.67 -12.46 1.03
N ALA A 245 1.54 -11.98 0.14
CA ALA A 245 1.29 -10.81 -0.70
C ALA A 245 0.05 -10.96 -1.59
N VAL A 246 -0.18 -12.14 -2.18
CA VAL A 246 -1.41 -12.41 -2.94
C VAL A 246 -2.66 -12.18 -2.09
N LYS A 247 -2.73 -12.69 -0.85
CA LYS A 247 -3.88 -12.45 0.04
C LYS A 247 -4.05 -10.99 0.43
N VAL A 248 -2.94 -10.28 0.67
CA VAL A 248 -2.97 -8.83 0.92
C VAL A 248 -3.49 -8.07 -0.31
N ALA A 249 -3.06 -8.45 -1.52
CA ALA A 249 -3.52 -7.86 -2.78
C ALA A 249 -5.01 -8.14 -3.06
N GLU A 250 -5.50 -9.32 -2.70
CA GLU A 250 -6.94 -9.64 -2.76
C GLU A 250 -7.75 -8.68 -1.88
N GLN A 251 -7.31 -8.45 -0.65
CA GLN A 251 -7.98 -7.53 0.24
C GLN A 251 -7.85 -6.09 -0.23
N LEU A 252 -6.67 -5.67 -0.67
CA LEU A 252 -6.45 -4.33 -1.22
C LEU A 252 -7.33 -4.07 -2.45
N SER A 253 -7.46 -5.06 -3.34
CA SER A 253 -8.36 -5.03 -4.49
C SER A 253 -9.82 -4.80 -4.07
N LYS A 254 -10.31 -5.51 -3.05
CA LYS A 254 -11.66 -5.30 -2.49
C LYS A 254 -11.84 -3.90 -1.90
N LEU A 255 -10.86 -3.44 -1.10
CA LEU A 255 -10.91 -2.14 -0.44
C LEU A 255 -10.86 -0.95 -1.41
N THR A 256 -10.26 -1.14 -2.58
CA THR A 256 -10.04 -0.06 -3.58
C THR A 256 -10.94 -0.18 -4.81
N ALA A 257 -11.63 -1.31 -4.98
CA ALA A 257 -12.26 -1.72 -6.24
C ALA A 257 -11.27 -1.84 -7.42
N ALA A 258 -9.97 -1.97 -7.16
CA ALA A 258 -8.96 -2.20 -8.18
C ALA A 258 -9.09 -3.62 -8.74
N ASN A 259 -8.94 -3.80 -10.04
CA ASN A 259 -8.85 -5.13 -10.62
C ASN A 259 -7.57 -5.83 -10.15
N LEU A 260 -7.64 -7.14 -9.97
CA LEU A 260 -6.48 -7.96 -9.62
C LEU A 260 -6.20 -8.96 -10.73
N VAL A 261 -4.97 -8.94 -11.25
CA VAL A 261 -4.49 -9.89 -12.25
C VAL A 261 -3.37 -10.69 -11.62
N LEU A 262 -3.56 -11.99 -11.56
CA LEU A 262 -2.55 -12.95 -11.14
C LEU A 262 -2.05 -13.66 -12.39
N GLY A 263 -0.74 -13.72 -12.58
CA GLY A 263 -0.16 -14.47 -13.68
C GLY A 263 0.74 -15.58 -13.18
N SER A 264 0.71 -16.69 -13.91
CA SER A 264 1.42 -17.89 -13.52
C SER A 264 1.60 -18.81 -14.72
N VAL A 265 2.60 -19.69 -14.67
CA VAL A 265 2.63 -20.88 -15.54
C VAL A 265 2.07 -22.09 -14.79
N THR A 266 2.32 -22.14 -13.48
CA THR A 266 1.90 -23.20 -12.55
C THR A 266 1.18 -22.58 -11.36
N PRO A 267 -0.12 -22.26 -11.49
CA PRO A 267 -0.84 -21.47 -10.49
C PRO A 267 -0.94 -22.21 -9.16
N ARG A 268 -0.99 -21.44 -8.07
CA ARG A 268 -1.26 -21.99 -6.74
C ARG A 268 -2.59 -22.70 -6.73
N VAL A 269 -2.66 -23.81 -5.99
CA VAL A 269 -3.86 -24.66 -5.89
C VAL A 269 -5.08 -23.84 -5.48
N GLU A 270 -4.93 -22.93 -4.51
CA GLU A 270 -6.04 -22.10 -4.01
C GLU A 270 -6.51 -21.10 -5.06
N THR A 271 -5.59 -20.52 -5.85
CA THR A 271 -5.93 -19.57 -6.92
C THR A 271 -6.67 -20.30 -8.04
N TYR A 272 -6.16 -21.46 -8.47
CA TYR A 272 -6.79 -22.27 -9.51
C TYR A 272 -8.17 -22.79 -9.07
N PHE A 273 -8.28 -23.31 -7.84
CA PHE A 273 -9.54 -23.75 -7.26
C PHE A 273 -10.57 -22.62 -7.20
N SER A 274 -10.15 -21.42 -6.81
CA SER A 274 -11.01 -20.23 -6.82
C SER A 274 -11.51 -19.88 -8.23
N GLY A 275 -10.70 -20.19 -9.25
CA GLY A 275 -11.07 -20.08 -10.66
C GLY A 275 -12.10 -21.12 -11.10
N LEU A 276 -11.95 -22.38 -10.69
CA LEU A 276 -12.96 -23.43 -10.92
C LEU A 276 -14.31 -23.10 -10.26
N LYS A 277 -14.29 -22.39 -9.13
CA LYS A 277 -15.51 -21.88 -8.45
C LYS A 277 -16.09 -20.61 -9.10
N GLY A 278 -15.49 -20.08 -10.16
CA GLY A 278 -15.96 -18.88 -10.86
C GLY A 278 -15.66 -17.55 -10.14
N THR A 279 -15.03 -17.57 -8.97
CA THR A 279 -14.66 -16.36 -8.22
C THR A 279 -13.44 -15.64 -8.81
N VAL A 280 -12.67 -16.35 -9.66
CA VAL A 280 -11.56 -15.83 -10.45
C VAL A 280 -11.81 -16.19 -11.91
N LYS A 281 -11.71 -15.22 -12.82
CA LYS A 281 -11.79 -15.53 -14.25
C LYS A 281 -10.46 -16.08 -14.73
N ILE A 282 -10.42 -17.37 -15.08
CA ILE A 282 -9.24 -17.99 -15.70
C ILE A 282 -9.18 -17.56 -17.17
N ILE A 283 -7.99 -17.13 -17.60
CA ILE A 283 -7.61 -16.88 -18.99
C ILE A 283 -6.44 -17.81 -19.27
N GLN A 284 -6.72 -18.90 -19.97
CA GLN A 284 -5.70 -19.82 -20.42
C GLN A 284 -5.55 -19.66 -21.93
N LYS A 285 -4.32 -19.43 -22.39
CA LYS A 285 -3.96 -19.53 -23.79
C LYS A 285 -2.91 -20.61 -23.90
N VAL A 286 -3.26 -21.68 -24.60
CA VAL A 286 -2.29 -22.68 -25.04
C VAL A 286 -1.53 -22.02 -26.19
N SER A 287 -0.20 -21.99 -26.07
CA SER A 287 0.71 -21.59 -27.14
C SER A 287 0.58 -22.51 -28.34
#